data_AF-A0A936DIM2-F1
#
_entry.id   AF-A0A936DIM2-F1
#
_cell.length_a   1.000
_cell.length_b   1.000
_cell.length_c   1.000
_cell.angle_alpha   90.00
_cell.angle_beta   90.00
_cell.angle_gamma   90.00
#
_symmetry.space_group_name_H-M   'P 1'
#
loop_
_entity.id
_entity.type
_entity.pdbx_description
1 polymer ?
#
loop_
_entity_poly.entity_id
_entity_poly.type
_entity_poly.pdbx_seq_one_letter_code
_entity_poly.pdbx_strand_id
1 'polypeptide(L)'
;MWSLGALVPAVWMLACSTVPDEDAVFAARREQLGALAASQCEAASDCACELTAAQGGCTSQLEDTWLARLRAGGDLGLTWDAACVETIAAQLEDAGCSWPAAGTANPCRDFCQVFHGDRAEGESCDGHDALVSSCAQGLLCDAGRCVAPCAALSGLPEGARCFDTDAGTSLDRCAEGLRCLFPAGRCAQAPAAGSACLEGQCDDDSYCDWNTEVCRSLPGLGENCDFAQCREGLACAWNDVDFTSRCVMAAGEGESCSNNSCVQGLSCSGATQTCTAPGGEGDPCDVGCREGLACNYDSYICERPPPVGAPCPSGECAVGAWCDFTDTFDGVCRAGAALGEACMGHRECASGYCPAGYCDRLPELGESCRETLACGVGTSCDGDVCRASVTRGPAVCVYEGW
;
A
#
# COMPACT_ATOMS: atom_id res chain seq x y z
N MET A 1 57.61 71.08 -14.27
CA MET A 1 57.29 70.06 -15.30
C MET A 1 56.72 68.84 -14.59
N TRP A 2 55.41 68.79 -14.38
CA TRP A 2 54.70 67.63 -13.83
C TRP A 2 53.57 67.33 -14.80
N SER A 3 53.64 66.13 -15.40
CA SER A 3 52.71 65.67 -16.44
C SER A 3 51.64 64.81 -15.77
N LEU A 4 50.37 65.16 -16.02
CA LEU A 4 49.18 64.41 -15.64
C LEU A 4 49.06 63.13 -16.49
N GLY A 5 48.96 61.98 -15.82
CA GLY A 5 48.55 60.71 -16.42
C GLY A 5 47.07 60.44 -16.11
N ALA A 6 46.26 60.27 -17.14
CA ALA A 6 44.82 60.01 -17.04
C ALA A 6 44.55 58.50 -16.82
N LEU A 7 43.74 58.18 -15.81
CA LEU A 7 43.16 56.86 -15.56
C LEU A 7 41.89 56.69 -16.41
N VAL A 8 41.83 55.61 -17.19
CA VAL A 8 40.64 55.18 -17.94
C VAL A 8 39.82 54.24 -17.04
N PRO A 9 38.50 54.46 -16.86
CA PRO A 9 37.66 53.53 -16.11
C PRO A 9 37.39 52.26 -16.95
N ALA A 10 37.68 51.10 -16.37
CA ALA A 10 37.30 49.81 -16.92
C ALA A 10 35.77 49.65 -16.83
N VAL A 11 35.10 49.75 -17.96
CA VAL A 11 33.68 49.40 -18.12
C VAL A 11 33.57 47.89 -18.05
N TRP A 12 33.14 47.36 -16.91
CA TRP A 12 32.71 45.97 -16.79
C TRP A 12 31.41 45.81 -17.58
N MET A 13 31.48 45.19 -18.77
CA MET A 13 30.30 44.67 -19.44
C MET A 13 29.78 43.50 -18.59
N LEU A 14 28.79 43.79 -17.73
CA LEU A 14 27.94 42.76 -17.14
C LEU A 14 27.28 42.01 -18.30
N ALA A 15 27.72 40.78 -18.54
CA ALA A 15 27.02 39.85 -19.40
C ALA A 15 25.62 39.63 -18.78
N CYS A 16 24.58 40.13 -19.44
CA CYS A 16 23.21 39.79 -19.10
C CYS A 16 23.06 38.28 -19.30
N SER A 17 23.11 37.49 -18.23
CA SER A 17 22.65 36.11 -18.25
C SER A 17 21.19 36.14 -18.66
N THR A 18 20.87 35.51 -19.79
CA THR A 18 19.49 35.30 -20.22
C THR A 18 18.77 34.55 -19.11
N VAL A 19 17.75 35.18 -18.51
CA VAL A 19 16.81 34.47 -17.64
C VAL A 19 16.25 33.32 -18.47
N PRO A 20 16.31 32.07 -17.98
CA PRO A 20 15.75 30.94 -18.71
C PRO A 20 14.27 31.20 -18.98
N ASP A 21 13.81 30.77 -20.14
CA ASP A 21 12.41 30.83 -20.54
C ASP A 21 11.59 29.96 -19.57
N GLU A 22 10.75 30.60 -18.75
CA GLU A 22 9.91 29.93 -17.74
C GLU A 22 9.03 28.84 -18.36
N ASP A 23 8.58 29.04 -19.60
CA ASP A 23 7.79 28.04 -20.33
C ASP A 23 8.62 26.80 -20.66
N ALA A 24 9.89 26.99 -21.01
CA ALA A 24 10.81 25.88 -21.29
C ALA A 24 11.17 25.12 -19.99
N VAL A 25 11.36 25.83 -18.87
CA VAL A 25 11.60 25.21 -17.56
C VAL A 25 10.38 24.41 -17.10
N PHE A 26 9.18 24.96 -17.24
CA PHE A 26 7.93 24.26 -16.91
C PHE A 26 7.74 23.01 -17.79
N ALA A 27 8.00 23.12 -19.09
CA ALA A 27 7.91 21.98 -20.01
C ALA A 27 8.87 20.85 -19.62
N ALA A 28 10.12 21.18 -19.27
CA ALA A 28 11.10 20.18 -18.84
C ALA A 28 10.71 19.49 -17.52
N ARG A 29 10.19 20.24 -16.54
CA ARG A 29 9.68 19.67 -15.27
C ARG A 29 8.48 18.75 -15.52
N ARG A 30 7.56 19.14 -16.40
CA ARG A 30 6.42 18.32 -16.80
C ARG A 30 6.86 17.01 -17.44
N GLU A 31 7.88 17.04 -18.29
CA GLU A 31 8.43 15.83 -18.92
C GLU A 31 9.00 14.86 -17.88
N GLN A 32 9.77 15.34 -16.89
CA GLN A 32 10.29 14.52 -15.79
C GLN A 32 9.18 13.89 -14.94
N LEU A 33 8.13 14.66 -14.62
CA LEU A 33 6.98 14.15 -13.86
C LEU A 33 6.17 13.13 -14.64
N GLY A 34 6.01 13.31 -15.96
CA GLY A 34 5.37 12.32 -16.82
C GLY A 34 6.13 11.00 -16.86
N ALA A 35 7.47 11.05 -16.90
CA ALA A 35 8.30 9.85 -16.81
C ALA A 35 8.15 9.14 -15.46
N LEU A 36 8.11 9.88 -14.34
CA LEU A 36 7.87 9.30 -13.01
C LEU A 36 6.46 8.66 -12.92
N ALA A 37 5.43 9.35 -13.42
CA ALA A 37 4.07 8.82 -13.47
C ALA A 37 3.98 7.52 -14.29
N ALA A 38 4.66 7.44 -15.43
CA ALA A 38 4.73 6.23 -16.24
C ALA A 38 5.40 5.07 -15.47
N SER A 39 6.55 5.31 -14.85
CA SER A 39 7.27 4.32 -14.03
C SER A 39 6.42 3.81 -12.85
N GLN A 40 5.70 4.72 -12.16
CA GLN A 40 4.77 4.35 -11.08
C GLN A 40 3.66 3.39 -11.58
N CYS A 41 3.08 3.67 -12.74
CA CYS A 41 2.04 2.82 -13.31
C CYS A 41 2.57 1.49 -13.84
N GLU A 42 3.76 1.46 -14.41
CA GLU A 42 4.43 0.23 -14.83
C GLU A 42 4.70 -0.67 -13.62
N ALA A 43 5.28 -0.13 -12.55
CA ALA A 43 5.50 -0.86 -11.31
C ALA A 43 4.18 -1.40 -10.70
N ALA A 44 3.13 -0.57 -10.64
CA ALA A 44 1.82 -1.00 -10.15
C ALA A 44 1.21 -2.14 -11.00
N SER A 45 1.35 -2.05 -12.33
CA SER A 45 0.88 -3.07 -13.26
C SER A 45 1.65 -4.38 -13.11
N ASP A 46 2.99 -4.31 -13.04
CA ASP A 46 3.86 -5.48 -12.89
C ASP A 46 3.61 -6.22 -11.57
N CYS A 47 3.17 -5.50 -10.55
CA CYS A 47 2.89 -6.02 -9.23
C CYS A 47 1.45 -6.45 -9.02
N ALA A 48 0.67 -6.54 -10.11
CA ALA A 48 -0.74 -6.89 -10.09
C ALA A 48 -1.53 -6.07 -9.06
N CYS A 49 -1.07 -4.85 -8.75
CA CYS A 49 -1.79 -3.98 -7.86
C CYS A 49 -3.15 -3.69 -8.50
N GLU A 50 -4.22 -3.93 -7.75
CA GLU A 50 -5.60 -3.57 -8.15
C GLU A 50 -5.80 -2.03 -8.27
N LEU A 51 -4.71 -1.25 -8.26
CA LEU A 51 -4.68 0.16 -8.61
C LEU A 51 -4.90 0.31 -10.12
N THR A 52 -6.16 0.49 -10.54
CA THR A 52 -6.59 1.12 -11.82
C THR A 52 -5.94 0.68 -13.14
N ALA A 53 -5.03 -0.30 -13.13
CA ALA A 53 -4.30 -0.84 -14.28
C ALA A 53 -5.26 -1.54 -15.24
N ALA A 54 -6.39 -2.05 -14.72
CA ALA A 54 -7.47 -2.60 -15.52
C ALA A 54 -8.22 -1.55 -16.39
N GLN A 55 -8.04 -0.23 -16.17
CA GLN A 55 -8.85 0.81 -16.84
C GLN A 55 -8.07 1.80 -17.72
N GLY A 56 -6.78 1.58 -17.98
CA GLY A 56 -6.02 2.39 -18.96
C GLY A 56 -5.84 3.88 -18.63
N GLY A 57 -6.14 4.30 -17.38
CA GLY A 57 -6.11 5.71 -16.94
C GLY A 57 -5.02 6.07 -15.94
N CYS A 58 -4.21 5.09 -15.48
CA CYS A 58 -3.23 5.30 -14.41
C CYS A 58 -2.26 6.45 -14.74
N THR A 59 -1.61 6.43 -15.90
CA THR A 59 -0.59 7.43 -16.24
C THR A 59 -1.20 8.83 -16.33
N SER A 60 -2.35 8.99 -16.98
CA SER A 60 -3.03 10.29 -17.07
C SER A 60 -3.46 10.84 -15.71
N GLN A 61 -3.97 9.98 -14.82
CA GLN A 61 -4.37 10.41 -13.47
C GLN A 61 -3.16 10.85 -12.64
N LEU A 62 -2.07 10.08 -12.69
CA LEU A 62 -0.83 10.45 -12.00
C LEU A 62 -0.20 11.71 -12.57
N GLU A 63 -0.18 11.85 -13.90
CA GLU A 63 0.28 13.08 -14.55
C GLU A 63 -0.53 14.30 -14.10
N ASP A 64 -1.85 14.20 -14.03
CA ASP A 64 -2.71 15.29 -13.57
C ASP A 64 -2.41 15.68 -12.10
N THR A 65 -2.22 14.68 -11.22
CA THR A 65 -1.81 14.90 -9.83
C THR A 65 -0.44 15.59 -9.74
N TRP A 66 0.55 15.11 -10.50
CA TRP A 66 1.88 15.73 -10.52
C TRP A 66 1.87 17.14 -11.12
N LEU A 67 1.03 17.39 -12.13
CA LEU A 67 0.82 18.73 -12.68
C LEU A 67 0.16 19.67 -11.67
N ALA A 68 -0.77 19.18 -10.85
CA ALA A 68 -1.34 19.97 -9.76
C ALA A 68 -0.28 20.36 -8.73
N ARG A 69 0.59 19.41 -8.34
CA ARG A 69 1.75 19.67 -7.46
C ARG A 69 2.73 20.68 -8.06
N LEU A 70 3.04 20.56 -9.36
CA LEU A 70 3.91 21.50 -10.07
C LEU A 70 3.36 22.93 -10.06
N ARG A 71 2.05 23.10 -10.24
CA ARG A 71 1.41 24.41 -10.12
C ARG A 71 1.43 24.92 -8.69
N ALA A 72 1.05 24.09 -7.71
CA ALA A 72 1.04 24.47 -6.30
C ALA A 72 2.44 24.90 -5.81
N GLY A 73 3.49 24.16 -6.17
CA GLY A 73 4.86 24.52 -5.84
C GLY A 73 5.31 25.83 -6.51
N GLY A 74 4.90 26.06 -7.76
CA GLY A 74 5.13 27.33 -8.45
C GLY A 74 4.42 28.52 -7.80
N ASP A 75 3.14 28.35 -7.45
CA ASP A 75 2.33 29.38 -6.80
C ASP A 75 2.86 29.77 -5.40
N LEU A 76 3.44 28.80 -4.69
CA LEU A 76 4.11 28.99 -3.40
C LEU A 76 5.56 29.50 -3.51
N GLY A 77 6.11 29.61 -4.73
CA GLY A 77 7.50 30.03 -4.96
C GLY A 77 8.53 29.04 -4.42
N LEU A 78 8.20 27.75 -4.40
CA LEU A 78 9.06 26.69 -3.88
C LEU A 78 10.17 26.30 -4.86
N THR A 79 11.23 25.70 -4.32
CA THR A 79 12.35 25.16 -5.07
C THR A 79 11.99 23.77 -5.57
N TRP A 80 12.13 23.56 -6.89
CA TRP A 80 12.05 22.25 -7.53
C TRP A 80 13.34 21.45 -7.28
N ASP A 81 13.22 20.25 -6.72
CA ASP A 81 14.33 19.32 -6.53
C ASP A 81 14.23 18.14 -7.49
N ALA A 82 14.98 18.22 -8.61
CA ALA A 82 15.03 17.16 -9.60
C ALA A 82 15.68 15.86 -9.05
N ALA A 83 16.63 15.97 -8.13
CA ALA A 83 17.29 14.80 -7.55
C ALA A 83 16.32 14.03 -6.64
N CYS A 84 15.35 14.72 -6.03
CA CYS A 84 14.28 14.06 -5.30
C CYS A 84 13.39 13.21 -6.22
N VAL A 85 13.03 13.72 -7.41
CA VAL A 85 12.25 12.95 -8.41
C VAL A 85 13.00 11.68 -8.82
N GLU A 86 14.31 11.80 -9.09
CA GLU A 86 15.17 10.64 -9.39
C GLU A 86 15.25 9.65 -8.22
N THR A 87 15.31 10.16 -6.98
CA THR A 87 15.31 9.32 -5.77
C THR A 87 14.00 8.54 -5.62
N ILE A 88 12.87 9.19 -5.85
CA ILE A 88 11.54 8.53 -5.81
C ILE A 88 11.45 7.46 -6.91
N ALA A 89 11.91 7.76 -8.13
CA ALA A 89 11.95 6.79 -9.23
C ALA A 89 12.80 5.57 -8.87
N ALA A 90 14.02 5.79 -8.35
CA ALA A 90 14.91 4.71 -7.94
C ALA A 90 14.32 3.87 -6.79
N GLN A 91 13.64 4.50 -5.83
CA GLN A 91 12.97 3.79 -4.73
C GLN A 91 11.84 2.90 -5.24
N LEU A 92 11.08 3.34 -6.26
CA LEU A 92 10.04 2.53 -6.88
C LEU A 92 10.62 1.30 -7.60
N GLU A 93 11.72 1.49 -8.33
CA GLU A 93 12.43 0.40 -9.00
C GLU A 93 13.00 -0.62 -7.99
N ASP A 94 13.67 -0.15 -6.93
CA ASP A 94 14.28 -0.99 -5.89
C ASP A 94 13.23 -1.74 -5.06
N ALA A 95 12.08 -1.12 -4.80
CA ALA A 95 11.01 -1.75 -4.02
C ALA A 95 10.30 -2.87 -4.78
N GLY A 96 10.25 -2.82 -6.11
CA GLY A 96 9.45 -3.75 -6.92
C GLY A 96 8.03 -3.90 -6.37
N CYS A 97 7.56 -5.14 -6.23
CA CYS A 97 6.21 -5.45 -5.72
C CYS A 97 6.08 -5.48 -4.21
N SER A 98 7.12 -5.07 -3.50
CA SER A 98 7.04 -4.98 -2.05
C SER A 98 6.47 -3.64 -1.57
N TRP A 99 6.24 -2.64 -2.42
CA TRP A 99 5.82 -1.30 -2.00
C TRP A 99 4.38 -1.21 -1.45
N PRO A 100 4.06 -0.37 -0.44
CA PRO A 100 5.02 0.17 0.50
C PRO A 100 5.43 -0.99 1.40
N ALA A 101 6.68 -1.42 1.33
CA ALA A 101 7.12 -2.58 2.08
C ALA A 101 6.89 -2.27 3.55
N ALA A 102 5.93 -2.97 4.14
CA ALA A 102 5.85 -3.14 5.56
C ALA A 102 7.17 -3.81 5.99
N GLY A 103 8.24 -3.03 6.19
CA GLY A 103 9.41 -3.50 6.92
C GLY A 103 10.83 -3.08 6.51
N THR A 104 11.11 -2.42 5.37
CA THR A 104 12.55 -2.21 5.01
C THR A 104 12.97 -0.81 4.59
N ALA A 105 12.18 -0.10 3.77
CA ALA A 105 12.47 1.30 3.48
C ALA A 105 11.83 2.15 4.57
N ASN A 106 12.61 2.55 5.58
CA ASN A 106 12.15 3.53 6.56
C ASN A 106 11.85 4.84 5.80
N PRO A 107 10.57 5.23 5.63
CA PRO A 107 10.20 6.38 4.81
C PRO A 107 10.81 7.68 5.33
N CYS A 108 11.38 7.68 6.54
CA CYS A 108 12.06 8.81 7.12
C CYS A 108 13.50 9.01 6.67
N ARG A 109 14.22 7.95 6.29
CA ARG A 109 15.68 8.02 6.11
C ARG A 109 16.05 8.74 4.81
N ASP A 110 15.25 8.53 3.78
CA ASP A 110 15.48 9.02 2.43
C ASP A 110 14.28 9.84 1.93
N PHE A 111 13.56 10.48 2.86
CA PHE A 111 12.48 11.39 2.51
C PHE A 111 13.02 12.63 1.84
N CYS A 112 12.41 13.00 0.72
CA CYS A 112 12.68 14.25 0.02
C CYS A 112 11.36 14.83 -0.48
N GLN A 113 11.26 16.15 -0.55
CA GLN A 113 10.14 16.82 -1.20
C GLN A 113 10.53 17.18 -2.63
N VAL A 114 9.60 17.01 -3.57
CA VAL A 114 9.80 17.42 -4.96
C VAL A 114 9.79 18.95 -5.07
N PHE A 115 9.00 19.61 -4.22
CA PHE A 115 8.97 21.06 -4.07
C PHE A 115 9.13 21.45 -2.60
N HIS A 116 10.22 22.15 -2.30
CA HIS A 116 10.55 22.53 -0.92
C HIS A 116 10.85 24.03 -0.79
N GLY A 117 10.69 24.57 0.41
CA GLY A 117 11.13 25.92 0.75
C GLY A 117 12.45 25.92 1.50
N ASP A 118 12.60 26.90 2.40
CA ASP A 118 13.77 27.13 3.24
C ASP A 118 13.45 27.16 4.73
N ARG A 119 12.18 26.95 5.13
CA ARG A 119 11.75 27.03 6.52
C ARG A 119 12.32 25.86 7.34
N ALA A 120 12.97 26.19 8.45
CA ALA A 120 13.63 25.23 9.32
C ALA A 120 12.62 24.43 10.16
N GLU A 121 13.08 23.34 10.78
CA GLU A 121 12.28 22.54 11.70
C GLU A 121 11.70 23.39 12.85
N GLY A 122 10.41 23.22 13.12
CA GLY A 122 9.63 23.96 14.11
C GLY A 122 9.02 25.26 13.61
N GLU A 123 9.44 25.79 12.46
CA GLU A 123 8.85 26.99 11.86
C GLU A 123 7.47 26.72 11.28
N SER A 124 6.63 27.76 11.20
CA SER A 124 5.32 27.66 10.56
C SER A 124 5.49 27.34 9.08
N CYS A 125 4.62 26.52 8.49
CA CYS A 125 4.70 26.16 7.06
C CYS A 125 3.34 26.26 6.37
N ASP A 126 3.43 26.52 5.07
CA ASP A 126 2.37 26.31 4.09
C ASP A 126 2.75 25.06 3.28
N GLY A 127 1.82 24.10 3.15
CA GLY A 127 2.01 22.86 2.40
C GLY A 127 0.75 22.50 1.62
N HIS A 128 0.94 21.92 0.45
CA HIS A 128 -0.16 21.33 -0.33
C HIS A 128 -0.34 19.86 0.03
N ASP A 129 0.77 19.13 0.10
CA ASP A 129 0.86 17.73 0.53
C ASP A 129 2.27 17.42 1.05
N ALA A 130 2.59 16.14 1.29
CA ALA A 130 3.90 15.71 1.78
C ALA A 130 5.06 16.03 0.82
N LEU A 131 4.83 16.16 -0.49
CA LEU A 131 5.87 16.38 -1.49
C LEU A 131 6.01 17.85 -1.91
N VAL A 132 5.11 18.71 -1.40
CA VAL A 132 5.03 20.14 -1.75
C VAL A 132 4.82 20.97 -0.49
N SER A 133 5.90 21.53 0.07
CA SER A 133 5.79 22.46 1.20
C SER A 133 6.86 23.53 1.26
N SER A 134 6.59 24.59 2.03
CA SER A 134 7.56 25.64 2.33
C SER A 134 8.67 25.23 3.30
N CYS A 135 8.67 24.00 3.80
CA CYS A 135 9.72 23.49 4.66
C CYS A 135 11.01 23.21 3.88
N ALA A 136 12.15 23.33 4.54
CA ALA A 136 13.45 22.94 4.00
C ALA A 136 13.46 21.46 3.58
N GLN A 137 14.33 21.13 2.62
CA GLN A 137 14.40 19.79 2.09
C GLN A 137 14.65 18.74 3.19
N GLY A 138 13.89 17.65 3.15
CA GLY A 138 13.93 16.60 4.17
C GLY A 138 13.06 16.85 5.41
N LEU A 139 12.25 17.93 5.44
CA LEU A 139 11.20 18.16 6.43
C LEU A 139 9.81 17.97 5.79
N LEU A 140 8.73 17.87 6.57
CA LEU A 140 7.37 17.91 6.06
C LEU A 140 6.52 18.94 6.79
N CYS A 141 5.47 19.44 6.14
CA CYS A 141 4.56 20.39 6.74
C CYS A 141 3.40 19.66 7.41
N ASP A 142 3.48 19.46 8.73
CA ASP A 142 2.43 18.82 9.53
C ASP A 142 1.81 19.85 10.47
N ALA A 143 0.48 19.89 10.49
CA ALA A 143 -0.30 20.83 11.28
C ALA A 143 0.20 22.29 11.21
N GLY A 144 0.67 22.71 10.03
CA GLY A 144 1.22 24.05 9.78
C GLY A 144 2.60 24.30 10.40
N ARG A 145 3.36 23.25 10.73
CA ARG A 145 4.76 23.34 11.17
C ARG A 145 5.68 22.40 10.41
N CYS A 146 6.89 22.85 10.16
CA CYS A 146 7.93 21.98 9.61
C CYS A 146 8.41 21.00 10.66
N VAL A 147 8.30 19.71 10.38
CA VAL A 147 8.75 18.65 11.28
C VAL A 147 9.60 17.65 10.50
N ALA A 148 10.52 16.97 11.19
CA ALA A 148 11.18 15.82 10.58
C ALA A 148 10.12 14.78 10.14
N PRO A 149 10.25 14.15 8.96
CA PRO A 149 9.29 13.18 8.48
C PRO A 149 9.10 12.05 9.48
N CYS A 150 10.17 11.63 10.15
CA CYS A 150 10.02 10.66 11.24
C CYS A 150 9.28 11.21 12.45
N ALA A 151 9.43 12.47 12.82
CA ALA A 151 8.64 13.01 13.94
C ALA A 151 7.12 13.01 13.63
N ALA A 152 6.73 13.18 12.37
CA ALA A 152 5.33 13.12 11.93
C ALA A 152 4.82 11.71 11.58
N LEU A 153 5.66 10.91 10.90
CA LEU A 153 5.34 9.56 10.40
C LEU A 153 5.67 8.45 11.40
N SER A 154 6.33 8.74 12.53
CA SER A 154 6.52 7.75 13.61
C SER A 154 5.21 7.26 14.18
N GLY A 155 4.08 7.85 13.80
CA GLY A 155 2.73 7.60 14.27
C GLY A 155 2.34 8.56 15.39
N LEU A 156 1.03 8.60 15.67
CA LEU A 156 0.46 9.48 16.68
C LEU A 156 1.03 9.18 18.08
N PRO A 157 1.51 10.20 18.82
CA PRO A 157 2.12 9.99 20.14
C PRO A 157 1.10 9.51 21.17
N GLU A 158 1.57 8.99 22.31
CA GLU A 158 0.71 8.56 23.40
C GLU A 158 -0.26 9.68 23.83
N GLY A 159 -1.54 9.33 23.95
CA GLY A 159 -2.64 10.21 24.26
C GLY A 159 -3.22 10.98 23.07
N ALA A 160 -2.58 11.00 21.90
CA ALA A 160 -3.14 11.64 20.70
C ALA A 160 -4.40 10.91 20.22
N ARG A 161 -5.33 11.64 19.60
CA ARG A 161 -6.56 11.05 19.08
C ARG A 161 -6.26 10.28 17.80
N CYS A 162 -6.48 8.97 17.82
CA CYS A 162 -6.29 8.08 16.67
C CYS A 162 -7.60 7.60 16.03
N PHE A 163 -8.71 7.95 16.67
CA PHE A 163 -10.03 7.67 16.14
C PHE A 163 -10.88 8.93 16.31
N ASP A 164 -11.38 9.44 15.18
CA ASP A 164 -12.36 10.51 15.20
C ASP A 164 -13.76 9.91 15.03
N THR A 165 -14.52 9.88 16.12
CA THR A 165 -15.90 9.39 16.11
C THR A 165 -16.81 10.19 15.18
N ASP A 166 -16.47 11.46 14.90
CA ASP A 166 -17.28 12.35 14.08
C ASP A 166 -17.03 12.13 12.59
N ALA A 167 -15.79 11.80 12.21
CA ALA A 167 -15.41 11.51 10.82
C ALA A 167 -15.47 10.02 10.47
N GLY A 168 -15.48 9.11 11.47
CA GLY A 168 -15.46 7.68 11.21
C GLY A 168 -14.16 7.15 10.63
N THR A 169 -13.12 7.98 10.62
CA THR A 169 -11.80 7.64 10.12
C THR A 169 -10.89 7.36 11.32
N SER A 170 -10.12 6.26 11.25
CA SER A 170 -8.93 6.15 12.08
C SER A 170 -7.93 7.16 11.52
N LEU A 171 -7.71 8.25 12.24
CA LEU A 171 -6.64 9.18 11.92
C LEU A 171 -5.35 8.49 12.34
N ASP A 172 -4.57 8.04 11.37
CA ASP A 172 -3.18 7.59 11.51
C ASP A 172 -2.88 6.37 12.39
N ARG A 173 -1.76 5.73 12.08
CA ARG A 173 -1.13 4.72 12.94
C ARG A 173 -0.63 5.41 14.19
N CYS A 174 -0.98 4.87 15.36
CA CYS A 174 -0.28 5.24 16.59
C CYS A 174 1.22 4.97 16.47
N ALA A 175 2.01 5.65 17.29
CA ALA A 175 3.44 5.48 17.22
C ALA A 175 3.88 4.03 17.45
N GLU A 176 5.07 3.63 16.99
CA GLU A 176 5.57 2.27 17.20
C GLU A 176 5.45 1.86 18.69
N GLY A 177 4.85 0.69 18.94
CA GLY A 177 4.53 0.20 20.30
C GLY A 177 3.25 0.76 20.93
N LEU A 178 2.54 1.66 20.26
CA LEU A 178 1.23 2.18 20.67
C LEU A 178 0.11 1.60 19.79
N ARG A 179 -1.08 1.47 20.36
CA ARG A 179 -2.29 1.04 19.65
C ARG A 179 -3.42 2.04 19.84
N CYS A 180 -4.31 2.11 18.86
CA CYS A 180 -5.50 2.94 18.96
C CYS A 180 -6.55 2.25 19.81
N LEU A 181 -6.88 2.83 20.96
CA LEU A 181 -7.87 2.28 21.87
C LEU A 181 -9.25 2.85 21.52
N PHE A 182 -10.19 2.03 21.05
CA PHE A 182 -11.46 2.51 20.49
C PHE A 182 -12.38 3.27 21.46
N PRO A 183 -12.48 3.00 22.79
CA PRO A 183 -13.38 3.75 23.67
C PRO A 183 -12.79 5.11 24.03
N ALA A 184 -11.45 5.19 24.04
CA ALA A 184 -10.74 6.43 24.31
C ALA A 184 -10.52 7.26 23.03
N GLY A 185 -10.57 6.61 21.87
CA GLY A 185 -10.18 7.14 20.57
C GLY A 185 -8.75 7.68 20.58
N ARG A 186 -7.85 7.07 21.37
CA ARG A 186 -6.50 7.59 21.62
C ARG A 186 -5.42 6.52 21.53
N CYS A 187 -4.25 6.94 21.09
CA CYS A 187 -3.06 6.12 21.13
C CYS A 187 -2.65 5.89 22.58
N ALA A 188 -2.45 4.64 22.96
CA ALA A 188 -1.80 4.32 24.21
C ALA A 188 -1.00 3.03 24.06
N GLN A 189 -0.14 2.79 25.03
CA GLN A 189 0.57 1.53 25.11
C GLN A 189 -0.45 0.40 25.30
N ALA A 190 -0.35 -0.64 24.47
CA ALA A 190 -1.18 -1.81 24.64
C ALA A 190 -0.83 -2.51 25.97
N PRO A 191 -1.80 -3.12 26.67
CA PRO A 191 -1.52 -3.70 27.97
C PRO A 191 -0.50 -4.84 27.87
N ALA A 192 0.53 -4.78 28.72
CA ALA A 192 1.54 -5.81 28.79
C ALA A 192 1.03 -7.07 29.51
N ALA A 193 1.73 -8.19 29.32
CA ALA A 193 1.42 -9.45 30.00
C ALA A 193 1.24 -9.27 31.53
N GLY A 194 0.16 -9.84 32.05
CA GLY A 194 -0.29 -9.70 33.45
C GLY A 194 -1.29 -8.57 33.69
N SER A 195 -1.48 -7.66 32.72
CA SER A 195 -2.48 -6.57 32.80
C SER A 195 -3.83 -7.02 32.28
N ALA A 196 -4.91 -6.33 32.67
CA ALA A 196 -6.23 -6.57 32.07
C ALA A 196 -6.19 -6.26 30.56
N CYS A 197 -6.87 -7.09 29.77
CA CYS A 197 -7.02 -6.83 28.34
C CYS A 197 -7.76 -5.51 28.11
N LEU A 198 -7.42 -4.85 27.02
CA LEU A 198 -8.12 -3.66 26.60
C LEU A 198 -8.76 -3.95 25.24
N GLU A 199 -10.08 -4.23 25.27
CA GLU A 199 -10.86 -4.63 24.09
C GLU A 199 -10.34 -5.90 23.41
N GLY A 200 -9.82 -6.85 24.19
CA GLY A 200 -9.20 -8.05 23.63
C GLY A 200 -7.83 -7.85 23.03
N GLN A 201 -7.26 -6.63 23.12
CA GLN A 201 -5.93 -6.32 22.63
C GLN A 201 -4.91 -6.27 23.77
N CYS A 202 -3.68 -6.63 23.43
CA CYS A 202 -2.50 -6.64 24.26
C CYS A 202 -1.30 -6.15 23.44
N ASP A 203 -0.12 -6.02 24.05
CA ASP A 203 1.11 -5.70 23.32
C ASP A 203 1.52 -6.80 22.33
N ASP A 204 2.52 -6.52 21.49
CA ASP A 204 2.94 -7.41 20.39
C ASP A 204 3.50 -8.76 20.88
N ASP A 205 3.90 -8.82 22.16
CA ASP A 205 4.44 -10.02 22.80
C ASP A 205 3.40 -10.73 23.68
N SER A 206 2.12 -10.35 23.61
CA SER A 206 1.05 -10.95 24.39
C SER A 206 -0.27 -11.08 23.64
N TYR A 207 -1.15 -11.93 24.15
CA TYR A 207 -2.50 -12.14 23.64
C TYR A 207 -3.51 -12.02 24.77
N CYS A 208 -4.74 -11.64 24.44
CA CYS A 208 -5.81 -11.59 25.44
C CYS A 208 -6.37 -12.99 25.71
N ASP A 209 -6.24 -13.47 26.95
CA ASP A 209 -6.97 -14.65 27.40
C ASP A 209 -8.42 -14.26 27.73
N TRP A 210 -9.32 -14.52 26.79
CA TRP A 210 -10.76 -14.21 26.90
C TRP A 210 -11.46 -14.81 28.12
N ASN A 211 -10.89 -15.85 28.75
CA ASN A 211 -11.49 -16.43 29.96
C ASN A 211 -11.15 -15.62 31.22
N THR A 212 -9.98 -14.98 31.24
CA THR A 212 -9.51 -14.20 32.39
C THR A 212 -9.52 -12.70 32.16
N GLU A 213 -9.72 -12.27 30.91
CA GLU A 213 -9.57 -10.89 30.45
C GLU A 213 -8.23 -10.29 30.89
N VAL A 214 -7.17 -11.11 30.87
CA VAL A 214 -5.79 -10.71 31.21
C VAL A 214 -4.87 -11.04 30.04
N CYS A 215 -3.99 -10.10 29.70
CA CYS A 215 -2.95 -10.29 28.70
C CYS A 215 -1.96 -11.35 29.18
N ARG A 216 -1.71 -12.38 28.37
CA ARG A 216 -0.70 -13.41 28.64
C ARG A 216 0.39 -13.32 27.59
N SER A 217 1.64 -13.50 27.99
CA SER A 217 2.75 -13.57 27.04
C SER A 217 2.48 -14.63 25.98
N LEU A 218 2.83 -14.33 24.73
CA LEU A 218 2.79 -15.31 23.65
C LEU A 218 3.69 -16.50 24.02
N PRO A 219 3.20 -17.74 23.92
CA PRO A 219 3.96 -18.92 24.25
C PRO A 219 5.24 -19.03 23.41
N GLY A 220 6.35 -19.30 24.09
CA GLY A 220 7.65 -19.58 23.51
C GLY A 220 7.83 -21.05 23.15
N LEU A 221 9.00 -21.41 22.63
CA LEU A 221 9.31 -22.76 22.16
C LEU A 221 9.02 -23.84 23.22
N GLY A 222 8.16 -24.80 22.88
CA GLY A 222 7.75 -25.94 23.71
C GLY A 222 6.57 -25.67 24.65
N GLU A 223 6.14 -24.43 24.79
CA GLU A 223 4.99 -24.03 25.62
C GLU A 223 3.66 -24.29 24.90
N ASN A 224 2.57 -24.42 25.65
CA ASN A 224 1.24 -24.72 25.11
C ASN A 224 0.62 -23.49 24.40
N CYS A 225 -0.01 -23.72 23.24
CA CYS A 225 -0.60 -22.68 22.39
C CYS A 225 -2.06 -22.92 22.01
N ASP A 226 -2.83 -23.69 22.80
CA ASP A 226 -4.20 -24.18 22.46
C ASP A 226 -5.21 -23.09 22.04
N PHE A 227 -4.92 -21.79 22.27
CA PHE A 227 -5.77 -20.66 21.88
C PHE A 227 -5.00 -19.41 21.44
N ALA A 228 -3.68 -19.51 21.27
CA ALA A 228 -2.81 -18.35 21.09
C ALA A 228 -1.86 -18.52 19.91
N GLN A 229 -1.49 -17.40 19.30
CA GLN A 229 -0.33 -17.37 18.42
C GLN A 229 0.92 -17.61 19.26
N CYS A 230 1.91 -18.28 18.69
CA CYS A 230 3.22 -18.37 19.30
C CYS A 230 4.00 -17.08 19.09
N ARG A 231 5.10 -16.89 19.83
CA ARG A 231 6.02 -15.77 19.58
C ARG A 231 6.52 -15.80 18.12
N GLU A 232 6.92 -14.64 17.58
CA GLU A 232 7.39 -14.51 16.21
C GLU A 232 8.41 -15.60 15.80
N GLY A 233 8.22 -16.18 14.61
CA GLY A 233 9.02 -17.27 14.08
C GLY A 233 8.64 -18.67 14.57
N LEU A 234 7.65 -18.80 15.46
CA LEU A 234 7.13 -20.07 15.94
C LEU A 234 5.74 -20.35 15.37
N ALA A 235 5.41 -21.64 15.22
CA ALA A 235 4.11 -22.13 14.81
C ALA A 235 3.47 -22.94 15.94
N CYS A 236 2.14 -22.85 16.06
CA CYS A 236 1.39 -23.72 16.97
C CYS A 236 1.19 -25.09 16.31
N ALA A 237 1.91 -26.10 16.81
CA ALA A 237 1.87 -27.46 16.30
C ALA A 237 1.05 -28.37 17.21
N TRP A 238 0.13 -29.13 16.61
CA TRP A 238 -0.64 -30.13 17.31
C TRP A 238 0.18 -31.42 17.49
N ASN A 239 0.20 -31.97 18.70
CA ASN A 239 0.84 -33.24 18.98
C ASN A 239 -0.21 -34.35 19.17
N ASP A 240 -0.28 -35.28 18.21
CA ASP A 240 -1.24 -36.38 18.22
C ASP A 240 -1.01 -37.43 19.34
N VAL A 241 0.15 -37.42 20.00
CA VAL A 241 0.47 -38.39 21.06
C VAL A 241 -0.13 -37.96 22.40
N ASP A 242 -0.04 -36.67 22.72
CA ASP A 242 -0.53 -36.12 24.00
C ASP A 242 -1.77 -35.23 23.85
N PHE A 243 -2.26 -35.01 22.62
CA PHE A 243 -3.39 -34.15 22.29
C PHE A 243 -3.22 -32.72 22.84
N THR A 244 -2.00 -32.20 22.77
CA THR A 244 -1.69 -30.81 23.15
C THR A 244 -1.13 -30.03 21.98
N SER A 245 -1.43 -28.73 21.91
CA SER A 245 -0.78 -27.82 20.96
C SER A 245 0.43 -27.19 21.62
N ARG A 246 1.58 -27.19 20.96
CA ARG A 246 2.80 -26.56 21.47
C ARG A 246 3.47 -25.69 20.41
N CYS A 247 4.12 -24.63 20.86
CA CYS A 247 4.91 -23.80 19.97
C CYS A 247 6.19 -24.53 19.55
N VAL A 248 6.39 -24.64 18.25
CA VAL A 248 7.59 -25.21 17.63
C VAL A 248 8.15 -24.23 16.61
N MET A 249 9.35 -24.47 16.11
CA MET A 249 9.85 -23.72 14.95
C MET A 249 8.92 -23.97 13.76
N ALA A 250 8.48 -22.90 13.09
CA ALA A 250 7.75 -23.04 11.84
C ALA A 250 8.63 -23.76 10.79
N ALA A 251 8.03 -24.63 9.99
CA ALA A 251 8.75 -25.45 9.03
C ALA A 251 9.20 -24.60 7.82
N GLY A 252 10.50 -24.66 7.52
CA GLY A 252 11.10 -24.03 6.35
C GLY A 252 10.80 -24.79 5.05
N GLU A 253 11.21 -24.23 3.92
CA GLU A 253 11.02 -24.87 2.61
C GLU A 253 11.67 -26.26 2.56
N GLY A 254 10.90 -27.26 2.11
CA GLY A 254 11.30 -28.67 2.06
C GLY A 254 11.18 -29.43 3.38
N GLU A 255 10.93 -28.77 4.51
CA GLU A 255 10.71 -29.44 5.80
C GLU A 255 9.28 -29.97 5.92
N SER A 256 9.08 -30.98 6.78
CA SER A 256 7.77 -31.61 6.96
C SER A 256 6.79 -30.67 7.66
N CYS A 257 5.58 -30.59 7.13
CA CYS A 257 4.47 -29.79 7.66
C CYS A 257 3.32 -30.63 8.22
N SER A 258 3.48 -31.95 8.35
CA SER A 258 2.41 -32.82 8.83
C SER A 258 1.89 -32.43 10.22
N ASN A 259 2.75 -31.88 11.07
CA ASN A 259 2.39 -31.43 12.42
C ASN A 259 2.66 -29.95 12.65
N ASN A 260 3.27 -29.24 11.68
CA ASN A 260 3.78 -27.88 11.86
C ASN A 260 3.26 -26.97 10.76
N SER A 261 2.95 -25.72 11.10
CA SER A 261 2.71 -24.71 10.08
C SER A 261 4.02 -24.31 9.40
N CYS A 262 3.93 -23.97 8.12
CA CYS A 262 5.05 -23.45 7.36
C CYS A 262 5.38 -22.01 7.76
N VAL A 263 6.62 -21.58 7.54
CA VAL A 263 6.98 -20.16 7.63
C VAL A 263 6.14 -19.32 6.67
N GLN A 264 5.98 -18.02 6.97
CA GLN A 264 5.15 -17.11 6.19
C GLN A 264 5.54 -17.13 4.70
N GLY A 265 4.53 -17.22 3.81
CA GLY A 265 4.72 -17.29 2.36
C GLY A 265 4.88 -18.71 1.80
N LEU A 266 4.98 -19.72 2.66
CA LEU A 266 4.95 -21.13 2.25
C LEU A 266 3.63 -21.79 2.64
N SER A 267 3.30 -22.87 1.94
CA SER A 267 2.10 -23.66 2.17
C SER A 267 2.45 -25.15 2.26
N CYS A 268 1.67 -25.91 3.02
CA CYS A 268 1.91 -27.34 3.21
C CYS A 268 1.40 -28.12 2.01
N SER A 269 2.29 -28.73 1.23
CA SER A 269 1.90 -29.59 0.11
C SER A 269 1.24 -30.86 0.62
N GLY A 270 -0.01 -31.10 0.23
CA GLY A 270 -0.73 -32.32 0.59
C GLY A 270 -0.06 -33.58 0.03
N ALA A 271 0.61 -33.47 -1.12
CA ALA A 271 1.25 -34.58 -1.81
C ALA A 271 2.57 -35.02 -1.15
N THR A 272 3.45 -34.07 -0.82
CA THR A 272 4.77 -34.38 -0.24
C THR A 272 4.80 -34.25 1.28
N GLN A 273 3.77 -33.64 1.88
CA GLN A 273 3.73 -33.31 3.31
C GLN A 273 4.91 -32.43 3.75
N THR A 274 5.37 -31.56 2.83
CA THR A 274 6.45 -30.60 3.07
C THR A 274 6.01 -29.18 2.73
N CYS A 275 6.62 -28.19 3.39
CA CYS A 275 6.42 -26.79 3.07
C CYS A 275 7.04 -26.45 1.72
N THR A 276 6.25 -25.86 0.83
CA THR A 276 6.69 -25.42 -0.49
C THR A 276 6.15 -24.03 -0.78
N ALA A 277 6.91 -23.25 -1.54
CA ALA A 277 6.40 -21.99 -2.07
C ALA A 277 5.26 -22.26 -3.07
N PRO A 278 4.35 -21.30 -3.30
CA PRO A 278 3.39 -21.38 -4.40
C PRO A 278 4.09 -21.63 -5.75
N GLY A 279 3.47 -22.44 -6.59
CA GLY A 279 4.03 -22.89 -7.87
C GLY A 279 4.17 -21.75 -8.89
N GLY A 280 5.26 -21.75 -9.66
CA GLY A 280 5.43 -20.90 -10.83
C GLY A 280 4.76 -21.48 -12.08
N GLU A 281 4.87 -20.79 -13.21
CA GLU A 281 4.28 -21.25 -14.48
C GLU A 281 4.86 -22.62 -14.90
N GLY A 282 3.99 -23.62 -15.05
CA GLY A 282 4.33 -25.01 -15.34
C GLY A 282 4.53 -25.92 -14.11
N ASP A 283 4.62 -25.36 -12.91
CA ASP A 283 4.77 -26.14 -11.67
C ASP A 283 3.42 -26.71 -11.20
N PRO A 284 3.41 -27.80 -10.40
CA PRO A 284 2.18 -28.30 -9.79
C PRO A 284 1.49 -27.28 -8.89
N CYS A 285 0.16 -27.22 -8.93
CA CYS A 285 -0.63 -26.31 -8.10
C CYS A 285 -1.11 -26.89 -6.76
N ASP A 286 -0.38 -27.85 -6.18
CA ASP A 286 -0.68 -28.52 -4.89
C ASP A 286 -0.97 -27.55 -3.74
N VAL A 287 -0.25 -26.43 -3.73
CA VAL A 287 -0.28 -25.41 -2.67
C VAL A 287 -0.76 -24.05 -3.16
N GLY A 288 -1.40 -24.04 -4.33
CA GLY A 288 -1.73 -22.82 -5.07
C GLY A 288 -0.59 -22.33 -5.96
N CYS A 289 -0.90 -21.32 -6.76
CA CYS A 289 0.01 -20.71 -7.71
C CYS A 289 0.48 -19.34 -7.23
N ARG A 290 1.63 -18.90 -7.72
CA ARG A 290 2.08 -17.52 -7.54
C ARG A 290 1.07 -16.55 -8.13
N GLU A 291 1.13 -15.32 -7.66
CA GLU A 291 0.29 -14.22 -8.13
C GLU A 291 0.31 -14.08 -9.66
N GLY A 292 -0.87 -13.87 -10.25
CA GLY A 292 -1.06 -13.79 -11.70
C GLY A 292 -1.18 -15.14 -12.43
N LEU A 293 -1.07 -16.27 -11.73
CA LEU A 293 -1.26 -17.62 -12.28
C LEU A 293 -2.52 -18.28 -11.71
N ALA A 294 -3.10 -19.19 -12.48
CA ALA A 294 -4.25 -20.01 -12.11
C ALA A 294 -3.88 -21.49 -12.11
N CYS A 295 -4.49 -22.27 -11.21
CA CYS A 295 -4.37 -23.73 -11.21
C CYS A 295 -5.26 -24.30 -12.31
N ASN A 296 -4.66 -24.90 -13.33
CA ASN A 296 -5.40 -25.71 -14.30
C ASN A 296 -5.68 -27.07 -13.66
N TYR A 297 -6.92 -27.29 -13.21
CA TYR A 297 -7.30 -28.51 -12.49
C TYR A 297 -7.27 -29.79 -13.37
N ASP A 298 -7.25 -29.66 -14.70
CA ASP A 298 -7.15 -30.82 -15.60
C ASP A 298 -5.72 -31.33 -15.72
N SER A 299 -4.75 -30.42 -15.86
CA SER A 299 -3.32 -30.72 -15.96
C SER A 299 -2.60 -30.71 -14.61
N TYR A 300 -3.25 -30.15 -13.59
CA TYR A 300 -2.75 -29.92 -12.24
C TYR A 300 -1.46 -29.07 -12.18
N ILE A 301 -1.34 -28.12 -13.09
CA ILE A 301 -0.20 -27.18 -13.15
C ILE A 301 -0.66 -25.73 -13.15
N CYS A 302 0.19 -24.86 -12.65
CA CYS A 302 0.02 -23.41 -12.65
C CYS A 302 0.25 -22.86 -14.06
N GLU A 303 -0.75 -22.21 -14.62
CA GLU A 303 -0.71 -21.64 -15.97
C GLU A 303 -1.19 -20.19 -15.92
N ARG A 304 -0.83 -19.39 -16.94
CA ARG A 304 -1.42 -18.07 -17.09
C ARG A 304 -2.91 -18.22 -17.41
N PRO A 305 -3.80 -17.47 -16.75
CA PRO A 305 -5.20 -17.48 -17.10
C PRO A 305 -5.42 -17.13 -18.59
N PRO A 306 -6.39 -17.77 -19.27
CA PRO A 306 -6.63 -17.56 -20.69
C PRO A 306 -6.97 -16.10 -21.05
N PRO A 307 -6.46 -15.56 -22.17
CA PRO A 307 -6.81 -14.21 -22.62
C PRO A 307 -8.24 -14.14 -23.17
N VAL A 308 -8.75 -12.93 -23.37
CA VAL A 308 -10.07 -12.70 -23.99
C VAL A 308 -10.19 -13.44 -25.33
N GLY A 309 -11.30 -14.16 -25.51
CA GLY A 309 -11.64 -14.98 -26.67
C GLY A 309 -11.19 -16.44 -26.56
N ALA A 310 -10.35 -16.80 -25.58
CA ALA A 310 -9.95 -18.18 -25.33
C ALA A 310 -10.95 -18.91 -24.42
N PRO A 311 -11.05 -20.24 -24.49
CA PRO A 311 -11.88 -21.03 -23.57
C PRO A 311 -11.36 -20.95 -22.12
N CYS A 312 -12.25 -21.08 -21.13
CA CYS A 312 -11.92 -20.96 -19.71
C CYS A 312 -12.53 -22.09 -18.86
N PRO A 313 -12.08 -23.35 -19.06
CA PRO A 313 -12.69 -24.52 -18.43
C PRO A 313 -12.63 -24.49 -16.89
N SER A 314 -11.64 -23.79 -16.32
CA SER A 314 -11.50 -23.59 -14.87
C SER A 314 -12.32 -22.41 -14.31
N GLY A 315 -13.00 -21.65 -15.16
CA GLY A 315 -13.75 -20.46 -14.75
C GLY A 315 -12.90 -19.21 -14.48
N GLU A 316 -11.61 -19.26 -14.76
CA GLU A 316 -10.67 -18.15 -14.57
C GLU A 316 -10.17 -17.62 -15.91
N CYS A 317 -9.94 -16.31 -15.99
CA CYS A 317 -9.50 -15.59 -17.17
C CYS A 317 -8.42 -14.57 -16.78
N ALA A 318 -7.70 -14.06 -17.78
CA ALA A 318 -6.72 -12.99 -17.55
C ALA A 318 -7.36 -11.78 -16.85
N VAL A 319 -6.55 -11.01 -16.12
CA VAL A 319 -7.02 -9.83 -15.37
C VAL A 319 -7.88 -8.93 -16.27
N GLY A 320 -9.03 -8.50 -15.76
CA GLY A 320 -9.99 -7.68 -16.50
C GLY A 320 -10.91 -8.45 -17.45
N ALA A 321 -10.80 -9.78 -17.54
CA ALA A 321 -11.71 -10.65 -18.27
C ALA A 321 -12.50 -11.56 -17.32
N TRP A 322 -13.62 -12.10 -17.81
CA TRP A 322 -14.49 -13.02 -17.07
C TRP A 322 -14.90 -14.21 -17.92
N CYS A 323 -15.17 -15.33 -17.27
CA CYS A 323 -15.51 -16.57 -17.97
C CYS A 323 -17.01 -16.68 -18.24
N ASP A 324 -17.40 -16.59 -19.51
CA ASP A 324 -18.78 -16.66 -19.95
C ASP A 324 -19.20 -18.07 -20.36
N PHE A 325 -20.07 -18.69 -19.55
CA PHE A 325 -20.61 -20.04 -19.77
C PHE A 325 -21.92 -20.07 -20.57
N THR A 326 -22.38 -18.94 -21.13
CA THR A 326 -23.65 -18.89 -21.86
C THR A 326 -23.63 -19.67 -23.18
N ASP A 327 -22.51 -19.63 -23.90
CA ASP A 327 -22.38 -20.21 -25.24
C ASP A 327 -21.78 -21.63 -25.26
N THR A 328 -20.94 -21.97 -24.27
CA THR A 328 -20.22 -23.25 -24.22
C THR A 328 -20.09 -23.75 -22.78
N PHE A 329 -20.01 -25.07 -22.62
CA PHE A 329 -19.79 -25.69 -21.30
C PHE A 329 -18.43 -25.32 -20.70
N ASP A 330 -17.41 -25.17 -21.54
CA ASP A 330 -16.05 -24.81 -21.12
C ASP A 330 -15.87 -23.31 -20.87
N GLY A 331 -16.90 -22.51 -21.15
CA GLY A 331 -16.87 -21.06 -21.09
C GLY A 331 -15.92 -20.40 -22.10
N VAL A 332 -16.09 -19.10 -22.34
CA VAL A 332 -15.15 -18.29 -23.12
C VAL A 332 -14.82 -17.02 -22.35
N CYS A 333 -13.54 -16.67 -22.27
CA CYS A 333 -13.13 -15.42 -21.65
C CYS A 333 -13.65 -14.23 -22.46
N ARG A 334 -14.44 -13.37 -21.83
CA ARG A 334 -14.87 -12.09 -22.39
C ARG A 334 -14.20 -10.96 -21.65
N ALA A 335 -13.95 -9.86 -22.37
CA ALA A 335 -13.54 -8.62 -21.70
C ALA A 335 -14.62 -8.21 -20.69
N GLY A 336 -14.21 -7.70 -19.54
CA GLY A 336 -15.13 -7.08 -18.60
C GLY A 336 -15.90 -5.95 -19.28
N ALA A 337 -17.21 -5.93 -19.06
CA ALA A 337 -18.11 -4.90 -19.55
C ALA A 337 -17.72 -3.53 -18.94
N ALA A 338 -17.77 -2.50 -19.76
CA ALA A 338 -17.44 -1.13 -19.38
C ALA A 338 -18.53 -0.53 -18.49
N LEU A 339 -18.22 0.56 -17.79
CA LEU A 339 -19.20 1.29 -16.98
C LEU A 339 -20.43 1.70 -17.82
N GLY A 340 -21.63 1.41 -17.30
CA GLY A 340 -22.92 1.64 -17.94
C GLY A 340 -23.40 0.52 -18.86
N GLU A 341 -22.56 -0.47 -19.19
CA GLU A 341 -23.00 -1.64 -19.96
C GLU A 341 -23.79 -2.62 -19.09
N ALA A 342 -24.69 -3.38 -19.71
CA ALA A 342 -25.52 -4.35 -18.99
C ALA A 342 -24.69 -5.52 -18.46
N CYS A 343 -25.05 -6.02 -17.28
CA CYS A 343 -24.43 -7.17 -16.64
C CYS A 343 -25.47 -8.00 -15.88
N MET A 344 -25.20 -9.29 -15.69
CA MET A 344 -26.00 -10.18 -14.84
C MET A 344 -25.30 -10.51 -13.51
N GLY A 345 -24.01 -10.21 -13.40
CA GLY A 345 -23.25 -10.43 -12.17
C GLY A 345 -21.99 -9.56 -12.08
N HIS A 346 -21.48 -9.42 -10.85
CA HIS A 346 -20.30 -8.61 -10.51
C HIS A 346 -19.08 -8.91 -11.39
N ARG A 347 -18.81 -10.20 -11.65
CA ARG A 347 -17.65 -10.64 -12.44
C ARG A 347 -17.70 -10.20 -13.89
N GLU A 348 -18.88 -9.89 -14.44
CA GLU A 348 -19.01 -9.49 -15.85
C GLU A 348 -18.46 -8.10 -16.10
N CYS A 349 -18.32 -7.27 -15.07
CA CYS A 349 -17.88 -5.89 -15.17
C CYS A 349 -16.37 -5.77 -15.01
N ALA A 350 -15.75 -4.89 -15.80
CA ALA A 350 -14.33 -4.54 -15.61
C ALA A 350 -14.05 -3.92 -14.23
N SER A 351 -15.07 -3.34 -13.59
CA SER A 351 -15.02 -2.83 -12.21
C SER A 351 -15.24 -3.90 -11.14
N GLY A 352 -15.64 -5.13 -11.51
CA GLY A 352 -16.08 -6.14 -10.57
C GLY A 352 -17.43 -5.82 -9.89
N TYR A 353 -18.20 -4.85 -10.39
CA TYR A 353 -19.38 -4.33 -9.70
C TYR A 353 -20.61 -4.12 -10.59
N CYS A 354 -21.69 -4.85 -10.27
CA CYS A 354 -22.96 -4.91 -11.02
C CYS A 354 -24.18 -4.76 -10.08
N PRO A 355 -24.46 -3.56 -9.55
CA PRO A 355 -25.49 -3.37 -8.52
C PRO A 355 -26.92 -3.50 -9.03
N ALA A 356 -27.19 -3.06 -10.27
CA ALA A 356 -28.55 -2.89 -10.80
C ALA A 356 -28.69 -3.43 -12.24
N GLY A 357 -27.91 -4.46 -12.59
CA GLY A 357 -27.90 -5.03 -13.92
C GLY A 357 -27.13 -4.20 -14.96
N TYR A 358 -26.36 -3.21 -14.50
CA TYR A 358 -25.39 -2.47 -15.30
C TYR A 358 -24.10 -2.31 -14.50
N CYS A 359 -22.98 -2.31 -15.19
CA CYS A 359 -21.67 -2.13 -14.59
C CYS A 359 -21.53 -0.72 -14.07
N ASP A 360 -21.10 -0.60 -12.83
CA ASP A 360 -20.86 0.69 -12.19
C ASP A 360 -19.51 0.66 -11.49
N ARG A 361 -19.00 1.82 -11.09
CA ARG A 361 -17.85 1.86 -10.19
C ARG A 361 -18.29 1.49 -8.78
N LEU A 362 -17.41 0.85 -8.03
CA LEU A 362 -17.64 0.66 -6.61
C LEU A 362 -17.80 2.03 -5.94
N PRO A 363 -18.72 2.19 -4.96
CA PRO A 363 -18.86 3.46 -4.26
C PRO A 363 -17.56 3.82 -3.53
N GLU A 364 -17.10 5.06 -3.70
CA GLU A 364 -15.88 5.59 -3.09
C GLU A 364 -16.14 6.14 -1.68
N LEU A 365 -15.08 6.61 -1.01
CA LEU A 365 -15.15 7.17 0.34
C LEU A 365 -16.24 8.27 0.44
N GLY A 366 -17.18 8.09 1.37
CA GLY A 366 -18.31 8.99 1.61
C GLY A 366 -19.53 8.76 0.72
N GLU A 367 -19.44 7.91 -0.31
CA GLU A 367 -20.58 7.52 -1.14
C GLU A 367 -21.44 6.44 -0.47
N SER A 368 -22.72 6.38 -0.83
CA SER A 368 -23.66 5.43 -0.23
C SER A 368 -23.39 3.99 -0.69
N CYS A 369 -23.22 3.07 0.26
CA CYS A 369 -23.09 1.63 0.02
C CYS A 369 -24.32 0.83 0.49
N ARG A 370 -25.35 1.51 1.01
CA ARG A 370 -26.52 0.90 1.66
C ARG A 370 -27.18 -0.24 0.88
N GLU A 371 -27.24 -0.13 -0.44
CA GLU A 371 -27.94 -1.11 -1.28
C GLU A 371 -27.09 -2.35 -1.60
N THR A 372 -25.76 -2.23 -1.55
CA THR A 372 -24.86 -3.29 -2.05
C THR A 372 -23.90 -3.84 -1.01
N LEU A 373 -23.71 -3.12 0.10
CA LEU A 373 -22.74 -3.45 1.13
C LEU A 373 -21.32 -3.65 0.59
N ALA A 374 -21.01 -3.02 -0.55
CA ALA A 374 -19.71 -3.07 -1.22
C ALA A 374 -19.18 -1.65 -1.42
N CYS A 375 -17.87 -1.52 -1.37
CA CYS A 375 -17.15 -0.26 -1.43
C CYS A 375 -15.86 -0.43 -2.24
N GLY A 376 -15.31 0.68 -2.73
CA GLY A 376 -14.04 0.71 -3.45
C GLY A 376 -12.88 0.17 -2.61
N VAL A 377 -11.77 -0.16 -3.28
CA VAL A 377 -10.54 -0.62 -2.62
C VAL A 377 -10.13 0.34 -1.50
N GLY A 378 -9.76 -0.19 -0.34
CA GLY A 378 -9.39 0.61 0.84
C GLY A 378 -10.57 1.18 1.63
N THR A 379 -11.81 0.86 1.27
CA THR A 379 -13.02 1.28 2.00
C THR A 379 -13.91 0.10 2.41
N SER A 380 -14.66 0.23 3.51
CA SER A 380 -15.66 -0.74 3.95
C SER A 380 -17.00 -0.06 4.19
N CYS A 381 -18.09 -0.80 3.96
CA CYS A 381 -19.44 -0.28 4.16
C CYS A 381 -19.79 -0.30 5.65
N ASP A 382 -20.10 0.87 6.23
CA ASP A 382 -20.56 0.98 7.63
C ASP A 382 -22.06 0.65 7.82
N GLY A 383 -22.73 0.28 6.73
CA GLY A 383 -24.18 0.05 6.65
C GLY A 383 -24.95 1.15 5.90
N ASP A 384 -24.35 2.32 5.66
CA ASP A 384 -24.96 3.41 4.87
C ASP A 384 -23.98 4.01 3.87
N VAL A 385 -22.75 4.33 4.28
CA VAL A 385 -21.70 4.94 3.44
C VAL A 385 -20.38 4.18 3.49
N CYS A 386 -19.60 4.28 2.42
CA CYS A 386 -18.24 3.75 2.40
C CYS A 386 -17.33 4.61 3.28
N ARG A 387 -16.68 3.97 4.23
CA ARG A 387 -15.65 4.58 5.08
C ARG A 387 -14.32 3.94 4.80
N ALA A 388 -13.21 4.61 5.13
CA ALA A 388 -11.90 3.99 5.04
C ALA A 388 -11.89 2.65 5.82
N SER A 389 -11.51 1.55 5.15
CA SER A 389 -11.44 0.23 5.77
C SER A 389 -10.26 0.21 6.71
N VAL A 390 -10.54 0.11 8.00
CA VAL A 390 -9.53 -0.03 9.07
C VAL A 390 -8.88 -1.42 9.05
N THR A 391 -9.54 -2.41 8.45
CA THR A 391 -8.93 -3.72 8.15
C THR A 391 -8.09 -3.59 6.89
N ARG A 392 -6.77 -3.51 7.09
CA ARG A 392 -5.78 -3.66 6.03
C ARG A 392 -6.04 -5.00 5.33
N GLY A 393 -6.43 -4.96 4.06
CA GLY A 393 -6.00 -6.02 3.13
C GLY A 393 -4.46 -6.11 3.15
N PRO A 394 -3.85 -7.17 2.60
CA PRO A 394 -2.39 -7.29 2.56
C PRO A 394 -1.78 -5.95 2.13
N ALA A 395 -0.86 -5.44 2.95
CA ALA A 395 -0.49 -4.03 3.07
C ALA A 395 0.33 -3.46 1.90
N VAL A 396 0.10 -3.94 0.67
CA VAL A 396 0.93 -3.70 -0.51
C VAL A 396 0.39 -2.57 -1.40
N CYS A 397 -0.74 -1.91 -1.09
CA CYS A 397 -1.28 -0.92 -2.04
C CYS A 397 -1.91 0.36 -1.47
N VAL A 398 -1.72 0.70 -0.20
CA VAL A 398 -2.26 1.97 0.34
C VAL A 398 -1.14 2.81 0.94
N TYR A 399 -0.77 3.88 0.22
CA TYR A 399 -0.03 5.00 0.77
C TYR A 399 -1.02 6.07 1.26
N GLU A 400 -0.80 6.62 2.44
CA GLU A 400 -1.43 7.86 2.91
C GLU A 400 -0.53 9.02 2.49
N GLY A 401 -0.99 9.74 1.47
CA GLY A 401 -0.35 10.87 0.80
C GLY A 401 -0.72 10.98 -0.69
N TRP A 402 -1.79 10.26 -1.08
CA TRP A 402 -2.60 10.51 -2.27
C TRP A 402 -3.78 11.39 -1.89
#